data_AF-A0A973G770-F1
#
_entry.id   AF-A0A973G770-F1
#
_cell.length_a   1.000
_cell.length_b   1.000
_cell.length_c   1.000
_cell.angle_alpha   90.00
_cell.angle_beta   90.00
_cell.angle_gamma   90.00
#
_symmetry.space_group_name_H-M   'P 1'
#
loop_
_entity.id
_entity.type
_entity.pdbx_description
1 polymer ?
#
loop_
_entity_poly.entity_id
_entity_poly.type
_entity_poly.pdbx_seq_one_letter_code
_entity_poly.pdbx_strand_id
1 'polypeptide(L)'
;MASRHGRGVARSWAVTLVLATLVAMTVADRLLYRAYVPAIVERVDGALALDGSEVTLSTPYPFLPQWMSGSLRSISIDADSFSTGGARFVDVTGSASGVGLHEPFVIDALDLGATLTFSELEDLIDRRCHLSVSLSESDGALLVQRAGAADTEIKLRARGGVLVLESSSADPGSPDALPD
;
A
#
# COMPACT_ATOMS: atom_id res chain seq x y z
N MET A 1 22.99 68.80 0.31
CA MET A 1 22.83 67.61 1.18
C MET A 1 21.58 66.86 0.75
N ALA A 2 21.72 65.89 -0.16
CA ALA A 2 20.60 65.13 -0.71
C ALA A 2 20.39 63.85 0.11
N SER A 3 19.14 63.62 0.47
CA SER A 3 18.60 62.55 1.30
C SER A 3 19.00 61.14 0.85
N ARG A 4 19.93 60.50 1.57
CA ARG A 4 20.23 59.05 1.47
C ARG A 4 19.25 58.15 2.24
N HIS A 5 18.19 58.72 2.84
CA HIS A 5 17.29 58.00 3.77
C HIS A 5 16.18 57.16 3.09
N GLY A 6 15.97 57.24 1.77
CA GLY A 6 14.83 56.56 1.11
C GLY A 6 15.01 55.07 0.77
N ARG A 7 16.26 54.57 0.69
CA ARG A 7 16.52 53.19 0.18
C ARG A 7 16.48 52.10 1.25
N GLY A 8 16.66 52.45 2.53
CA GLY A 8 16.63 51.47 3.64
C GLY A 8 15.21 51.03 3.98
N VAL A 9 14.28 51.97 4.05
CA VAL A 9 12.88 51.71 4.42
C VAL A 9 12.14 50.94 3.32
N ALA A 10 12.35 51.30 2.05
CA ALA A 10 11.77 50.59 0.91
C ALA A 10 12.27 49.13 0.81
N ARG A 11 13.55 48.87 1.09
CA ARG A 11 14.10 47.51 1.15
C ARG A 11 13.51 46.70 2.31
N SER A 12 13.36 47.31 3.49
CA SER A 12 12.74 46.63 4.63
C SER A 12 11.29 46.25 4.36
N TRP A 13 10.50 47.16 3.77
CA TRP A 13 9.11 46.90 3.42
C TRP A 13 8.97 45.81 2.36
N ALA A 14 9.83 45.81 1.34
CA ALA A 14 9.85 44.77 0.32
C ALA A 14 10.15 43.39 0.93
N VAL A 15 11.12 43.30 1.84
CA VAL A 15 11.44 42.04 2.54
C VAL A 15 10.29 41.58 3.42
N THR A 16 9.66 42.48 4.17
CA THR A 16 8.49 42.14 5.00
C THR A 16 7.32 41.65 4.14
N LEU A 17 7.07 42.28 3.00
CA LEU A 17 5.98 41.89 2.10
C LEU A 17 6.25 40.52 1.45
N VAL A 18 7.49 40.27 1.02
CA VAL A 18 7.90 38.96 0.49
C VAL A 18 7.77 37.88 1.58
N LEU A 19 8.23 38.15 2.80
CA LEU A 19 8.11 37.21 3.91
C LEU A 19 6.64 36.93 4.28
N ALA A 20 5.82 37.98 4.37
CA ALA A 20 4.39 37.85 4.64
C ALA A 20 3.68 37.02 3.55
N THR A 21 4.06 37.22 2.28
CA THR A 21 3.54 36.45 1.15
C THR A 21 3.95 34.98 1.23
N LEU A 22 5.21 34.69 1.56
CA LEU A 22 5.69 33.33 1.76
C LEU A 22 4.95 32.62 2.91
N VAL A 23 4.76 33.31 4.03
CA VAL A 23 3.99 32.76 5.17
C VAL A 23 2.53 32.54 4.78
N ALA A 24 1.91 33.46 4.05
CA ALA A 24 0.54 33.28 3.58
C ALA A 24 0.41 32.04 2.66
N MET A 25 1.39 31.81 1.77
CA MET A 25 1.43 30.63 0.91
C MET A 25 1.56 29.32 1.70
N THR A 26 2.43 29.25 2.69
CA THR A 26 2.60 28.02 3.49
C THR A 26 1.37 27.72 4.36
N VAL A 27 0.70 28.75 4.86
CA VAL A 27 -0.56 28.59 5.60
C VAL A 27 -1.68 28.12 4.66
N ALA A 28 -1.81 28.72 3.48
CA ALA A 28 -2.79 28.31 2.47
C ALA A 28 -2.59 26.85 2.03
N ASP A 29 -1.35 26.43 1.82
CA ASP A 29 -0.98 25.06 1.50
C ASP A 29 -1.47 24.06 2.57
N ARG A 30 -1.19 24.38 3.84
CA ARG A 30 -1.58 23.54 4.98
C ARG A 30 -3.09 23.49 5.21
N LEU A 31 -3.80 24.58 4.93
CA LEU A 31 -5.26 24.63 4.99
C LEU A 31 -5.89 23.78 3.87
N LEU A 32 -5.38 23.88 2.63
CA LEU A 32 -5.85 23.04 1.53
C LEU A 32 -5.59 21.56 1.79
N TYR A 33 -4.41 21.20 2.29
CA TYR A 33 -4.12 19.83 2.70
C TYR A 33 -5.16 19.31 3.69
N ARG A 34 -5.44 20.07 4.77
CA ARG A 34 -6.41 19.66 5.79
C ARG A 34 -7.84 19.60 5.27
N ALA A 35 -8.20 20.42 4.30
CA ALA A 35 -9.54 20.46 3.72
C ALA A 35 -9.78 19.31 2.72
N TYR A 36 -8.79 18.97 1.90
CA TYR A 36 -8.99 18.05 0.77
C TYR A 36 -8.49 16.63 1.02
N VAL A 37 -7.49 16.41 1.88
CA VAL A 37 -6.99 15.06 2.17
C VAL A 37 -8.09 14.11 2.66
N PRO A 38 -9.02 14.52 3.56
CA PRO A 38 -10.11 13.63 3.98
C PRO A 38 -11.02 13.19 2.83
N ALA A 39 -11.33 14.08 1.88
CA ALA A 39 -12.16 13.76 0.72
C ALA A 39 -11.44 12.82 -0.27
N ILE A 40 -10.11 12.94 -0.38
CA ILE A 40 -9.30 12.02 -1.19
C ILE A 40 -9.25 10.65 -0.52
N VAL A 41 -9.06 10.62 0.80
CA VAL A 41 -9.10 9.40 1.62
C VAL A 41 -10.44 8.69 1.44
N GLU A 42 -11.57 9.39 1.57
CA GLU A 42 -12.91 8.81 1.40
C GLU A 42 -13.10 8.21 -0.01
N ARG A 43 -12.56 8.85 -1.04
CA ARG A 43 -12.59 8.31 -2.41
C ARG A 43 -11.71 7.09 -2.60
N VAL A 44 -10.50 7.10 -2.03
CA VAL A 44 -9.57 5.97 -2.09
C VAL A 44 -10.14 4.78 -1.32
N ASP A 45 -10.71 5.03 -0.14
CA ASP A 45 -11.41 4.05 0.67
C ASP A 45 -12.59 3.43 -0.09
N GLY A 46 -13.47 4.27 -0.67
CA GLY A 46 -14.58 3.79 -1.50
C GLY A 46 -14.15 3.02 -2.75
N ALA A 47 -13.00 3.37 -3.36
CA ALA A 47 -12.48 2.67 -4.53
C ALA A 47 -11.83 1.32 -4.18
N LEU A 48 -11.21 1.21 -3.00
CA LEU A 48 -10.48 0.02 -2.56
C LEU A 48 -11.29 -0.87 -1.60
N ALA A 49 -12.48 -0.43 -1.17
CA ALA A 49 -13.32 -1.12 -0.19
C ALA A 49 -12.54 -1.48 1.10
N LEU A 50 -11.86 -0.49 1.68
CA LEU A 50 -11.01 -0.68 2.87
C LEU A 50 -11.91 -0.73 4.13
N ASP A 51 -12.56 -1.86 4.37
CA ASP A 51 -13.47 -2.04 5.51
C ASP A 51 -12.81 -1.71 6.87
N GLY A 52 -13.17 -0.56 7.44
CA GLY A 52 -12.88 -0.20 8.83
C GLY A 52 -11.44 0.24 9.13
N SER A 53 -10.64 0.55 8.11
CA SER A 53 -9.23 0.89 8.28
C SER A 53 -8.96 2.40 8.31
N GLU A 54 -8.04 2.82 9.17
CA GLU A 54 -7.57 4.21 9.20
C GLU A 54 -6.60 4.46 8.04
N VAL A 55 -7.13 4.97 6.93
CA VAL A 55 -6.31 5.29 5.75
C VAL A 55 -5.51 6.56 6.01
N THR A 56 -4.22 6.41 6.25
CA THR A 56 -3.33 7.56 6.35
C THR A 56 -2.75 7.90 5.00
N LEU A 57 -3.16 9.05 4.46
CA LEU A 57 -2.66 9.54 3.18
C LEU A 57 -1.63 10.64 3.41
N SER A 58 -0.39 10.37 3.00
CA SER A 58 0.70 11.34 3.01
C SER A 58 0.99 11.84 1.60
N THR A 59 0.97 13.16 1.41
CA THR A 59 1.34 13.79 0.13
C THR A 59 2.65 14.59 0.28
N PRO A 60 3.49 14.66 -0.75
CA PRO A 60 4.70 15.46 -0.72
C PRO A 60 4.34 16.95 -0.70
N TYR A 61 5.01 17.72 0.16
CA TYR A 61 4.90 19.18 0.20
C TYR A 61 5.64 19.81 -1.00
N PRO A 62 5.15 20.92 -1.60
CA PRO A 62 3.90 21.63 -1.32
C PRO A 62 2.67 21.02 -2.03
N PHE A 63 1.52 21.03 -1.37
CA PHE A 63 0.24 20.51 -1.87
C PHE A 63 -0.43 21.46 -2.89
N LEU A 64 -0.39 22.76 -2.65
CA LEU A 64 -1.11 23.78 -3.42
C LEU A 64 -0.76 23.80 -4.92
N PRO A 65 0.51 23.70 -5.34
CA PRO A 65 0.85 23.56 -6.76
C PRO A 65 0.31 22.28 -7.41
N GLN A 66 0.28 21.16 -6.67
CA GLN A 66 -0.23 19.88 -7.16
C GLN A 66 -1.76 19.88 -7.25
N TRP A 67 -2.42 20.53 -6.28
CA TRP A 67 -3.85 20.77 -6.33
C TRP A 67 -4.24 21.62 -7.54
N MET A 68 -3.49 22.69 -7.82
CA MET A 68 -3.70 23.51 -9.02
C MET A 68 -3.41 22.78 -10.33
N SER A 69 -2.50 21.79 -10.34
CA SER A 69 -2.28 20.95 -11.52
C SER A 69 -3.35 19.87 -11.71
N GLY A 70 -4.23 19.68 -10.72
CA GLY A 70 -5.30 18.68 -10.75
C GLY A 70 -4.82 17.24 -10.53
N SER A 71 -3.57 17.05 -10.07
CA SER A 71 -2.96 15.72 -9.91
C SER A 71 -1.95 15.70 -8.77
N LEU A 72 -1.97 14.67 -7.93
CA LEU A 72 -0.92 14.41 -6.95
C LEU A 72 0.19 13.57 -7.56
N ARG A 73 1.43 14.00 -7.32
CA ARG A 73 2.61 13.29 -7.84
C ARG A 73 2.76 11.92 -7.19
N SER A 74 2.58 11.85 -5.88
CA SER A 74 2.71 10.63 -5.10
C SER A 74 1.81 10.71 -3.88
N ILE A 75 1.21 9.59 -3.51
CA ILE A 75 0.52 9.37 -2.23
C ILE A 75 1.07 8.10 -1.60
N SER A 76 1.22 8.10 -0.28
CA SER A 76 1.42 6.88 0.50
C SER A 76 0.10 6.46 1.12
N ILE A 77 -0.15 5.16 1.12
CA ILE A 77 -1.33 4.51 1.70
C ILE A 77 -0.84 3.60 2.82
N ASP A 78 -1.46 3.72 3.97
CA ASP A 78 -1.26 2.83 5.11
C ASP A 78 -2.65 2.50 5.67
N ALA A 79 -2.93 1.21 5.85
CA ALA A 79 -4.21 0.71 6.35
C ALA A 79 -4.02 -0.62 7.09
N ASP A 80 -4.76 -0.82 8.18
CA ASP A 80 -4.68 -2.03 8.99
C ASP A 80 -5.12 -3.28 8.22
N SER A 81 -6.20 -3.16 7.44
CA SER A 81 -6.71 -4.26 6.61
C SER A 81 -7.50 -3.80 5.39
N PHE A 82 -7.64 -4.67 4.39
CA PHE A 82 -8.62 -4.48 3.33
C PHE A 82 -9.17 -5.79 2.83
N SER A 83 -10.38 -5.76 2.28
CA SER A 83 -11.08 -6.94 1.80
C SER A 83 -11.30 -6.83 0.30
N THR A 84 -10.77 -7.78 -0.48
CA THR A 84 -11.03 -7.85 -1.92
C THR A 84 -11.10 -9.30 -2.38
N GLY A 85 -11.95 -9.57 -3.38
CA GLY A 85 -12.09 -10.92 -3.94
C GLY A 85 -12.50 -11.98 -2.92
N GLY A 86 -13.13 -11.57 -1.80
CA GLY A 86 -13.55 -12.45 -0.70
C GLY A 86 -12.46 -12.81 0.30
N ALA A 87 -11.24 -12.25 0.16
CA ALA A 87 -10.15 -12.46 1.11
C ALA A 87 -9.81 -11.17 1.84
N ARG A 88 -9.46 -11.31 3.11
CA ARG A 88 -9.00 -10.20 3.95
C ARG A 88 -7.48 -10.17 4.00
N PHE A 89 -6.93 -9.03 3.62
CA PHE A 89 -5.51 -8.72 3.73
C PHE A 89 -5.29 -7.79 4.93
N VAL A 90 -4.14 -7.92 5.57
CA VAL A 90 -3.73 -7.13 6.74
C VAL A 90 -2.38 -6.47 6.48
N ASP A 91 -1.98 -5.48 7.31
CA ASP A 91 -0.72 -4.76 7.19
C ASP A 91 -0.52 -4.16 5.79
N VAL A 92 -1.48 -3.34 5.35
CA VAL A 92 -1.55 -2.81 4.00
C VAL A 92 -0.68 -1.57 3.91
N THR A 93 0.30 -1.61 3.03
CA THR A 93 1.14 -0.47 2.70
C THR A 93 1.13 -0.26 1.20
N GLY A 94 1.21 0.98 0.76
CA GLY A 94 1.16 1.26 -0.65
C GLY A 94 1.67 2.62 -1.04
N SER A 95 1.93 2.77 -2.32
CA SER A 95 2.19 4.06 -2.93
C SER A 95 1.47 4.16 -4.26
N ALA A 96 0.91 5.32 -4.54
CA ALA A 96 0.32 5.59 -5.84
C ALA A 96 0.89 6.90 -6.41
N SER A 97 0.99 6.99 -7.73
CA SER A 97 1.51 8.18 -8.42
C SER A 97 0.59 8.61 -9.55
N GLY A 98 0.62 9.90 -9.89
CA GLY A 98 -0.25 10.47 -10.91
C GLY A 98 -1.73 10.41 -10.51
N VAL A 99 -2.05 10.68 -9.24
CA VAL A 99 -3.41 10.55 -8.72
C VAL A 99 -4.22 11.78 -9.10
N GLY A 100 -5.18 11.61 -10.02
CA GLY A 100 -6.10 12.67 -10.45
C GLY A 100 -6.98 13.15 -9.30
N LEU A 101 -7.07 14.47 -9.13
CA LEU A 101 -7.90 15.09 -8.09
C LEU A 101 -9.34 15.39 -8.54
N HIS A 102 -9.58 15.31 -9.85
CA HIS A 102 -10.85 15.59 -10.50
C HIS A 102 -11.41 14.34 -11.15
N GLU A 103 -12.72 14.36 -11.44
CA GLU A 103 -13.34 13.28 -12.19
C GLU A 103 -12.95 13.35 -13.68
N PRO A 104 -12.70 12.21 -14.35
CA PRO A 104 -12.66 10.86 -13.77
C PRO A 104 -11.41 10.65 -12.89
N PHE A 105 -11.56 9.90 -11.80
CA PHE A 105 -10.43 9.58 -10.92
C PHE A 105 -9.48 8.61 -11.62
N VAL A 106 -8.24 9.03 -11.83
CA VAL A 106 -7.20 8.25 -12.52
C VAL A 106 -6.02 8.07 -11.59
N ILE A 107 -5.42 6.88 -11.61
CA ILE A 107 -4.14 6.58 -10.96
C ILE A 107 -3.23 6.03 -12.05
N ASP A 108 -2.09 6.68 -12.28
CA ASP A 108 -1.14 6.26 -13.33
C ASP A 108 -0.39 4.98 -12.92
N ALA A 109 0.04 4.90 -11.66
CA ALA A 109 0.68 3.70 -11.11
C ALA A 109 0.32 3.51 -9.64
N LEU A 110 0.08 2.26 -9.26
CA LEU A 110 -0.27 1.83 -7.91
C LEU A 110 0.60 0.63 -7.54
N ASP A 111 1.31 0.74 -6.41
CA ASP A 111 2.07 -0.33 -5.78
C ASP A 111 1.47 -0.59 -4.40
N LEU A 112 1.11 -1.85 -4.12
CA LEU A 112 0.45 -2.27 -2.89
C LEU A 112 1.16 -3.52 -2.35
N GLY A 113 1.60 -3.44 -1.10
CA GLY A 113 2.02 -4.57 -0.28
C GLY A 113 0.98 -4.85 0.78
N ALA A 114 0.63 -6.12 0.97
CA ALA A 114 -0.22 -6.54 2.07
C ALA A 114 0.08 -7.99 2.46
N THR A 115 -0.26 -8.35 3.68
CA THR A 115 -0.12 -9.68 4.24
C THR A 115 -1.44 -10.44 4.14
N LEU A 116 -1.38 -11.70 3.72
CA LEU A 116 -2.52 -12.61 3.74
C LEU A 116 -2.29 -13.67 4.81
N THR A 117 -3.28 -13.90 5.68
CA THR A 117 -3.16 -14.93 6.72
C THR A 117 -3.31 -16.33 6.12
N PHE A 118 -2.81 -17.36 6.81
CA PHE A 118 -2.96 -18.75 6.33
C PHE A 118 -4.42 -19.17 6.20
N SER A 119 -5.27 -18.83 7.17
CA SER A 119 -6.72 -19.11 7.09
C SER A 119 -7.36 -18.48 5.86
N GLU A 120 -7.02 -17.23 5.54
CA GLU A 120 -7.57 -16.54 4.37
C GLU A 120 -7.04 -17.14 3.05
N LEU A 121 -5.79 -17.59 3.03
CA LEU A 121 -5.19 -18.26 1.88
C LEU A 121 -5.81 -19.65 1.66
N GLU A 122 -6.04 -20.43 2.73
CA GLU A 122 -6.77 -21.71 2.68
C GLU A 122 -8.17 -21.50 2.11
N ASP A 123 -8.92 -20.53 2.65
CA ASP A 123 -10.27 -20.19 2.17
C ASP A 123 -10.26 -19.72 0.71
N LEU A 124 -9.23 -18.99 0.29
CA LEU A 124 -9.07 -18.56 -1.10
C LEU A 124 -8.81 -19.76 -2.02
N ILE A 125 -7.93 -20.69 -1.61
CA ILE A 125 -7.64 -21.91 -2.36
C ILE A 125 -8.89 -22.80 -2.45
N ASP A 126 -9.62 -22.99 -1.36
CA ASP A 126 -10.85 -23.78 -1.37
C ASP A 126 -11.90 -23.18 -2.30
N ARG A 127 -12.11 -21.85 -2.24
CA ARG A 127 -13.09 -21.17 -3.11
C ARG A 127 -12.70 -21.14 -4.59
N ARG A 128 -11.42 -20.96 -4.91
CA ARG A 128 -10.96 -20.80 -6.31
C ARG A 128 -10.63 -22.12 -6.98
N CYS A 129 -10.12 -23.08 -6.22
CA CYS A 129 -9.62 -24.35 -6.75
C CYS A 129 -10.46 -25.55 -6.31
N HIS A 130 -11.42 -25.37 -5.39
CA HIS A 130 -12.20 -26.46 -4.78
C HIS A 130 -11.29 -27.51 -4.13
N LEU A 131 -10.22 -27.04 -3.48
CA LEU A 131 -9.23 -27.85 -2.80
C LEU A 131 -9.17 -27.45 -1.33
N SER A 132 -9.59 -28.36 -0.45
CA SER A 132 -9.43 -28.17 0.98
C SER A 132 -7.98 -28.49 1.38
N VAL A 133 -7.25 -27.45 1.73
CA VAL A 133 -5.86 -27.49 2.16
C VAL A 133 -5.74 -26.91 3.57
N SER A 134 -4.79 -27.40 4.34
CA SER A 134 -4.35 -26.82 5.61
C SER A 134 -2.90 -26.42 5.48
N LEU A 135 -2.61 -25.19 5.86
CA LEU A 135 -1.31 -24.55 5.82
C LEU A 135 -0.78 -24.44 7.24
N SER A 136 0.47 -24.81 7.42
CA SER A 136 1.19 -24.57 8.68
C SER A 136 2.62 -24.16 8.37
N GLU A 137 3.32 -23.59 9.34
CA GLU A 137 4.74 -23.28 9.21
C GLU A 137 5.54 -24.16 10.16
N SER A 138 6.59 -24.79 9.64
CA SER A 138 7.56 -25.55 10.44
C SER A 138 8.97 -25.29 9.91
N ASP A 139 9.90 -24.96 10.79
CA ASP A 139 11.31 -24.69 10.46
C ASP A 139 11.53 -23.66 9.33
N GLY A 140 10.65 -22.65 9.23
CA GLY A 140 10.71 -21.61 8.19
C GLY A 140 10.30 -22.09 6.80
N ALA A 141 9.62 -23.25 6.72
CA ALA A 141 8.96 -23.73 5.53
C ALA A 141 7.44 -23.74 5.76
N LEU A 142 6.69 -23.33 4.73
CA LEU A 142 5.26 -23.62 4.69
C LEU A 142 5.07 -25.12 4.45
N LEU A 143 4.18 -25.74 5.19
CA LEU A 143 3.70 -27.09 5.01
C LEU A 143 2.27 -27.01 4.48
N VAL A 144 1.96 -27.79 3.45
CA VAL A 144 0.64 -27.83 2.82
C VAL A 144 0.08 -29.24 2.95
N GLN A 145 -0.94 -29.41 3.77
CA GLN A 145 -1.62 -30.68 3.94
C GLN A 145 -2.94 -30.65 3.18
N ARG A 146 -3.15 -31.58 2.24
CA ARG A 146 -4.44 -31.72 1.56
C ARG A 146 -5.30 -32.73 2.31
N ALA A 147 -6.56 -32.40 2.55
CA ALA A 147 -7.50 -33.34 3.16
C ALA A 147 -7.61 -34.63 2.31
N GLY A 148 -7.23 -35.77 2.90
CA GLY A 148 -7.35 -37.10 2.27
C GLY A 148 -6.15 -37.56 1.41
N ALA A 149 -5.05 -36.81 1.35
CA ALA A 149 -3.79 -37.26 0.75
C ALA A 149 -2.72 -37.50 1.84
N ALA A 150 -1.77 -38.41 1.59
CA ALA A 150 -0.58 -38.53 2.43
C ALA A 150 0.15 -37.18 2.47
N ASP A 151 0.71 -36.84 3.64
CA ASP A 151 1.40 -35.57 3.90
C ASP A 151 2.40 -35.27 2.78
N THR A 152 2.05 -34.31 1.93
CA THR A 152 2.93 -33.84 0.88
C THR A 152 3.63 -32.61 1.43
N GLU A 153 4.89 -32.76 1.82
CA GLU A 153 5.70 -31.63 2.24
C GLU A 153 6.03 -30.77 1.00
N ILE A 154 5.37 -29.63 0.86
CA ILE A 154 5.67 -28.63 -0.17
C ILE A 154 6.39 -27.48 0.50
N LYS A 155 7.73 -27.48 0.46
CA LYS A 155 8.51 -26.35 0.99
C LYS A 155 8.33 -25.17 0.06
N LEU A 156 7.69 -24.13 0.59
CA LEU A 156 7.56 -22.85 -0.09
C LEU A 156 8.62 -21.90 0.43
N ARG A 157 9.48 -21.42 -0.46
CA ARG A 157 10.50 -20.43 -0.15
C ARG A 157 10.27 -19.18 -0.98
N ALA A 158 9.97 -18.07 -0.31
CA ALA A 158 9.96 -16.76 -0.95
C ALA A 158 11.40 -16.28 -1.11
N ARG A 159 11.86 -16.09 -2.36
CA ARG A 159 13.17 -15.50 -2.65
C ARG A 159 13.01 -14.39 -3.68
N GLY A 160 13.20 -13.14 -3.25
CA GLY A 160 13.18 -11.97 -4.14
C GLY A 160 11.84 -11.75 -4.86
N GLY A 161 10.72 -11.94 -4.17
CA GLY A 161 9.36 -11.76 -4.74
C GLY A 161 8.86 -12.94 -5.58
N VAL A 162 9.64 -14.02 -5.68
CA VAL A 162 9.22 -15.27 -6.35
C VAL A 162 8.98 -16.34 -5.30
N LEU A 163 7.81 -16.98 -5.36
CA LEU A 163 7.47 -18.19 -4.61
C LEU A 163 8.07 -19.40 -5.32
N VAL A 164 9.07 -20.03 -4.71
CA VAL A 164 9.66 -21.28 -5.19
C VAL A 164 8.95 -22.44 -4.50
N LEU A 165 8.38 -23.34 -5.30
CA LEU A 165 7.74 -24.57 -4.84
C LEU A 165 8.74 -25.73 -4.95
N GLU A 166 9.17 -26.28 -3.82
CA GLU A 166 9.90 -27.55 -3.77
C GLU A 166 8.97 -28.62 -3.20
N SER A 167 8.47 -29.52 -4.06
CA SER A 167 7.66 -30.66 -3.63
C SER A 167 8.57 -31.85 -3.35
N SER A 168 8.57 -32.35 -2.11
CA SER A 168 9.21 -33.61 -1.76
C SER A 168 8.11 -34.63 -1.43
N SER A 169 7.81 -35.55 -2.36
CA SER A 169 6.92 -36.66 -2.06
C SER A 169 7.71 -37.75 -1.32
N ALA A 170 7.37 -38.02 -0.07
CA ALA A 170 7.80 -39.25 0.57
C ALA A 170 7.08 -40.41 -0.13
N ASP A 171 7.80 -41.22 -0.90
CA ASP A 171 7.27 -42.42 -1.55
C ASP A 171 6.80 -43.40 -0.45
N PRO A 172 5.48 -43.64 -0.29
CA PRO A 172 4.98 -44.46 0.79
C PRO A 172 5.14 -45.94 0.43
N GLY A 173 6.38 -46.42 0.53
CA GLY A 173 6.73 -47.83 0.46
C GLY A 173 6.76 -48.39 -0.96
N SER A 174 7.96 -48.77 -1.40
CA SER A 174 8.14 -49.80 -2.42
C SER A 174 8.10 -51.17 -1.73
N PRO A 175 6.98 -51.91 -1.73
CA PRO A 175 6.95 -53.29 -1.24
C PRO A 175 7.51 -54.19 -2.33
N ASP A 176 8.83 -54.34 -2.44
CA ASP A 176 9.44 -55.54 -3.03
C ASP A 176 10.97 -55.47 -2.94
N ALA A 177 11.50 -56.02 -1.85
CA ALA A 177 12.78 -56.70 -1.87
C ALA A 177 12.52 -58.11 -1.31
N LEU A 178 12.14 -59.03 -2.20
CA LEU A 178 12.13 -60.45 -1.88
C LEU A 178 13.54 -60.86 -1.43
N PRO A 179 13.69 -61.63 -0.34
CA PRO A 179 14.93 -62.33 -0.07
C PRO A 179 15.07 -63.53 -1.01
N ASP A 180 16.19 -63.61 -1.72
CA ASP A 180 16.71 -64.86 -2.30
C ASP A 180 17.34 -65.73 -1.19
#